data_AF-A0A7W8P7B5-F1
#
_entry.id   AF-A0A7W8P7B5-F1
#
_cell.length_a   1.000
_cell.length_b   1.000
_cell.length_c   1.000
_cell.angle_alpha   90.00
_cell.angle_beta   90.00
_cell.angle_gamma   90.00
#
_symmetry.space_group_name_H-M   'P 1'
#
loop_
_entity.id
_entity.type
_entity.pdbx_description
1 polymer ?
#
loop_
_entity_poly.entity_id
_entity_poly.type
_entity_poly.pdbx_seq_one_letter_code
_entity_poly.pdbx_strand_id
1 'polypeptide(L)'
;MSDKTLITPPEEKPVLVYPCGEAPAPAMIRVIAPGVLWLRMPMPLGLNHINLWALRDGDGWAGVDAGLQISDTATAWRTLFAQDGALAQSRLTASS
;
A
#
# COMPACT_ATOMS: atom_id res chain seq x y z
N MET A 1 0.10 43.79 -35.67
CA MET A 1 0.22 43.70 -34.20
C MET A 1 -0.26 42.30 -33.82
N SER A 2 0.63 41.43 -33.34
CA SER A 2 0.27 40.03 -33.04
C SER A 2 -0.38 39.93 -31.67
N ASP A 3 -1.58 39.37 -31.64
CA ASP A 3 -2.36 39.07 -30.44
C ASP A 3 -1.66 37.98 -29.63
N LYS A 4 -1.33 38.29 -28.36
CA LYS A 4 -0.53 37.44 -27.44
C LYS A 4 -1.40 36.67 -26.44
N THR A 5 -2.69 36.47 -26.72
CA THR A 5 -3.66 36.11 -25.68
C THR A 5 -4.01 34.61 -25.56
N LEU A 6 -3.15 33.66 -25.97
CA LEU A 6 -3.48 32.22 -25.84
C LEU A 6 -2.44 31.33 -25.15
N ILE A 7 -1.59 31.90 -24.28
CA ILE A 7 -0.77 31.07 -23.38
C ILE A 7 -1.38 31.13 -21.99
N THR A 8 -2.31 30.22 -21.70
CA THR A 8 -2.70 29.93 -20.31
C THR A 8 -1.44 29.40 -19.60
N PRO A 9 -0.96 30.03 -18.50
CA PRO A 9 0.16 29.49 -17.76
C PRO A 9 -0.19 28.07 -17.28
N PRO A 10 0.80 27.15 -17.18
CA PRO A 10 0.56 25.83 -16.64
C PRO A 10 -0.04 25.97 -15.24
N GLU A 11 -1.21 25.37 -15.04
CA GLU A 11 -1.91 25.33 -13.76
C GLU A 11 -0.94 24.81 -12.69
N GLU A 12 -0.82 25.53 -11.56
CA GLU A 12 0.07 25.11 -10.48
C GLU A 12 -0.33 23.72 -9.99
N LYS A 13 0.67 22.82 -9.82
CA LYS A 13 0.39 21.46 -9.34
C LYS A 13 -0.32 21.54 -7.98
N PRO A 14 -1.45 20.85 -7.79
CA PRO A 14 -2.17 20.89 -6.53
C PRO A 14 -1.29 20.37 -5.39
N VAL A 15 -1.35 21.05 -4.25
CA VAL A 15 -0.67 20.62 -3.03
C VAL A 15 -1.39 19.40 -2.48
N LEU A 16 -0.67 18.28 -2.37
CA LEU A 16 -1.21 17.04 -1.81
C LEU A 16 -1.05 17.02 -0.28
N VAL A 17 -2.12 16.63 0.41
CA VAL A 17 -2.09 16.30 1.84
C VAL A 17 -2.04 14.78 1.95
N TYR A 18 -1.09 14.25 2.73
CA TYR A 18 -0.93 12.82 2.98
C TYR A 18 -1.41 12.45 4.39
N PRO A 19 -2.73 12.23 4.59
CA PRO A 19 -3.32 12.10 5.93
C PRO A 19 -2.93 10.81 6.65
N CYS A 20 -2.48 9.79 5.91
CA CYS A 20 -2.11 8.48 6.45
C CYS A 20 -0.69 8.45 7.06
N GLY A 21 0.06 9.55 6.95
CA GLY A 21 1.45 9.67 7.40
C GLY A 21 2.40 8.75 6.65
N GLU A 22 3.52 8.41 7.30
CA GLU A 22 4.56 7.57 6.72
C GLU A 22 4.09 6.14 6.44
N ALA A 23 4.56 5.61 5.32
CA ALA A 23 4.30 4.23 4.95
C ALA A 23 4.91 3.23 5.96
N PRO A 24 4.27 2.06 6.18
CA PRO A 24 4.89 1.00 6.95
C PRO A 24 6.17 0.53 6.24
N ALA A 25 7.16 0.10 7.03
CA ALA A 25 8.31 -0.60 6.49
C ALA A 25 7.88 -1.95 5.85
N PRO A 26 8.71 -2.56 5.00
CA PRO A 26 8.44 -3.90 4.48
C PRO A 26 8.10 -4.89 5.60
N ALA A 27 7.11 -5.74 5.37
CA ALA A 27 6.61 -6.71 6.35
C ALA A 27 6.07 -6.12 7.66
N MET A 28 5.72 -4.83 7.69
CA MET A 28 4.97 -4.18 8.77
C MET A 28 3.58 -3.76 8.30
N ILE A 29 2.69 -3.47 9.26
CA ILE A 29 1.35 -2.94 9.00
C ILE A 29 1.18 -1.56 9.62
N ARG A 30 0.28 -0.76 9.05
CA ARG A 30 -0.24 0.46 9.66
C ARG A 30 -1.77 0.46 9.61
N VAL A 31 -2.41 0.71 10.75
CA VAL A 31 -3.84 1.01 10.78
C VAL A 31 -4.04 2.43 10.27
N ILE A 32 -4.79 2.60 9.18
CA ILE A 32 -5.07 3.92 8.59
C ILE A 32 -6.54 4.35 8.77
N ALA A 33 -7.42 3.40 9.07
CA ALA A 33 -8.80 3.60 9.48
C ALA A 33 -9.29 2.37 10.26
N PRO A 34 -10.41 2.47 11.01
CA PRO A 34 -11.01 1.30 11.65
C PRO A 34 -11.24 0.17 10.62
N GLY A 35 -10.64 -0.99 10.87
CA GLY A 35 -10.75 -2.14 9.98
C GLY A 35 -9.99 -2.05 8.65
N VAL A 36 -9.08 -1.08 8.47
CA VAL A 36 -8.27 -0.94 7.26
C VAL A 36 -6.78 -0.90 7.62
N LEU A 37 -6.04 -1.91 7.16
CA LEU A 37 -4.60 -1.98 7.27
C LEU A 37 -3.94 -1.63 5.95
N TRP A 38 -2.88 -0.83 6.04
CA TRP A 38 -1.90 -0.58 4.99
C TRP A 38 -0.70 -1.50 5.17
N LEU A 39 -0.28 -2.17 4.11
CA LEU A 39 0.94 -2.98 4.00
C LEU A 39 1.76 -2.54 2.79
N ARG A 40 3.05 -2.92 2.76
CA ARG A 40 3.92 -2.73 1.59
C ARG A 40 4.69 -4.00 1.24
N MET A 41 4.72 -4.32 -0.05
CA MET A 41 5.53 -5.40 -0.61
C MET A 41 6.67 -4.83 -1.48
N PRO A 42 7.87 -5.42 -1.43
CA PRO A 42 9.00 -4.98 -2.24
C PRO A 42 8.79 -5.27 -3.73
N MET A 43 9.38 -4.45 -4.60
CA MET A 43 9.43 -4.69 -6.05
C MET A 43 10.85 -4.45 -6.60
N PRO A 44 11.33 -5.23 -7.59
CA PRO A 44 12.75 -5.28 -7.94
C PRO A 44 13.20 -4.20 -8.94
N LEU A 45 12.51 -3.05 -9.05
CA LEU A 45 12.76 -2.03 -10.09
C LEU A 45 12.62 -0.59 -9.53
N GLY A 46 12.67 0.41 -10.43
CA GLY A 46 12.58 1.84 -10.07
C GLY A 46 11.35 2.22 -9.26
N LEU A 47 10.22 1.52 -9.47
CA LEU A 47 9.13 1.46 -8.50
C LEU A 47 9.44 0.32 -7.53
N ASN A 48 9.97 0.66 -6.35
CA ASN A 48 10.56 -0.30 -5.42
C ASN A 48 9.56 -0.94 -4.44
N HIS A 49 8.27 -0.59 -4.53
CA HIS A 49 7.22 -1.14 -3.69
C HIS A 49 5.83 -1.01 -4.30
N ILE A 50 4.92 -1.85 -3.83
CA ILE A 50 3.48 -1.72 -4.02
C ILE A 50 2.78 -1.68 -2.66
N ASN A 51 1.71 -0.89 -2.57
CA ASN A 51 0.85 -0.85 -1.39
C ASN A 51 -0.19 -1.96 -1.49
N LEU A 52 -0.41 -2.64 -0.37
CA LEU A 52 -1.47 -3.63 -0.21
C LEU A 52 -2.41 -3.17 0.89
N TRP A 53 -3.63 -3.72 0.88
CA TRP A 53 -4.63 -3.45 1.89
C TRP A 53 -5.15 -4.73 2.49
N ALA A 54 -5.41 -4.72 3.79
CA ALA A 54 -6.19 -5.75 4.45
C ALA A 54 -7.41 -5.11 5.11
N LEU A 55 -8.59 -5.55 4.70
CA LEU A 55 -9.89 -5.06 5.14
C LEU A 55 -10.49 -6.04 6.13
N ARG A 56 -10.97 -5.57 7.28
CA ARG A 56 -11.55 -6.45 8.29
C ARG A 56 -12.75 -7.18 7.70
N ASP A 57 -12.74 -8.52 7.77
CA ASP A 57 -13.81 -9.38 7.25
C ASP A 57 -14.07 -10.51 8.27
N GLY A 58 -15.13 -10.33 9.07
CA GLY A 58 -15.43 -11.19 10.23
C GLY A 58 -14.23 -11.29 11.18
N ASP A 59 -13.86 -12.53 11.51
CA ASP A 59 -12.70 -12.84 12.37
C ASP A 59 -11.36 -12.78 11.63
N GLY A 60 -11.37 -12.45 10.34
CA GLY A 60 -10.20 -12.42 9.46
C GLY A 60 -10.02 -11.08 8.76
N TRP A 61 -9.37 -11.16 7.60
CA TRP A 61 -9.10 -10.05 6.71
C TRP A 61 -9.33 -10.46 5.26
N ALA A 62 -9.87 -9.57 4.45
CA ALA A 62 -9.83 -9.63 3.00
C ALA A 62 -8.63 -8.81 2.50
N GLY A 63 -7.70 -9.46 1.81
CA GLY A 63 -6.54 -8.84 1.18
C GLY A 63 -6.86 -8.28 -0.20
N VAL A 64 -6.38 -7.07 -0.47
CA VAL A 64 -6.41 -6.43 -1.78
C VAL A 64 -4.97 -6.31 -2.29
N ASP A 65 -4.74 -6.86 -3.48
CA ASP A 65 -3.42 -7.14 -4.07
C ASP A 65 -2.57 -8.14 -3.27
N ALA A 66 -1.55 -8.70 -3.93
CA ALA A 66 -0.66 -9.71 -3.33
C ALA A 66 0.84 -9.38 -3.49
N GLY A 67 1.18 -8.44 -4.36
CA GLY A 67 2.55 -8.17 -4.80
C GLY A 67 3.04 -9.15 -5.89
N LEU A 68 4.32 -9.06 -6.23
CA LEU A 68 4.94 -9.89 -7.26
C LEU A 68 5.32 -11.28 -6.70
N GLN A 69 5.28 -12.30 -7.56
CA GLN A 69 5.71 -13.67 -7.23
C GLN A 69 7.24 -13.79 -7.20
N ILE A 70 7.87 -13.19 -6.18
CA ILE A 70 9.32 -13.21 -5.95
C ILE A 70 9.63 -13.62 -4.50
N SER A 71 10.89 -14.00 -4.25
CA SER A 71 11.37 -14.42 -2.93
C SER A 71 11.09 -13.40 -1.84
N ASP A 72 11.30 -12.12 -2.15
CA ASP A 72 11.26 -11.04 -1.17
C ASP A 72 9.83 -10.77 -0.71
N THR A 73 8.88 -10.77 -1.65
CA THR A 73 7.43 -10.71 -1.35
C THR A 73 7.00 -11.90 -0.51
N ALA A 74 7.42 -13.11 -0.87
CA ALA A 74 7.07 -14.32 -0.11
C ALA A 74 7.64 -14.28 1.32
N THR A 75 8.87 -13.80 1.49
CA THR A 75 9.49 -13.61 2.81
C THR A 75 8.74 -12.57 3.62
N ALA A 76 8.38 -11.42 3.03
CA ALA A 76 7.62 -10.39 3.70
C ALA A 76 6.24 -10.89 4.19
N TRP A 77 5.53 -11.67 3.36
CA TRP A 77 4.30 -12.33 3.79
C TRP A 77 4.51 -13.31 4.94
N ARG A 78 5.54 -14.16 4.88
CA ARG A 78 5.86 -15.09 5.97
C ARG A 78 6.14 -14.36 7.29
N THR A 79 6.84 -13.23 7.24
CA THR A 79 7.10 -12.41 8.43
C THR A 79 5.81 -11.84 9.01
N LEU A 80 4.89 -11.36 8.18
CA LEU A 80 3.59 -10.85 8.65
C LEU A 80 2.75 -11.92 9.35
N PHE A 81 2.81 -13.17 8.87
CA PHE A 81 2.08 -14.32 9.43
C PHE A 81 2.88 -15.17 10.42
N ALA A 82 4.11 -14.78 10.76
CA ALA A 82 4.89 -15.46 11.79
C ALA A 82 4.18 -15.36 13.14
N GLN A 83 4.58 -16.18 14.11
CA GLN A 83 3.94 -16.24 15.43
C GLN A 83 3.91 -14.89 16.17
N ASP A 84 4.94 -14.07 15.98
CA ASP A 84 5.11 -12.70 16.49
C ASP A 84 4.78 -11.63 15.43
N GLY A 85 4.34 -12.05 14.25
CA GLY A 85 3.97 -11.21 13.14
C GLY A 85 2.64 -10.49 13.35
N ALA A 86 2.47 -9.37 12.65
CA ALA A 86 1.30 -8.50 12.83
C ALA A 86 -0.05 -9.14 12.41
N LEU A 87 -0.02 -10.28 11.70
CA LEU A 87 -1.18 -11.06 11.26
C LEU A 87 -1.19 -12.50 11.80
N ALA A 88 -0.36 -12.83 12.79
CA ALA A 88 -0.10 -14.19 13.31
C ALA A 88 -1.34 -15.08 13.53
N GLN A 89 -2.45 -14.50 13.99
CA GLN A 89 -3.66 -15.24 14.39
C GLN A 89 -4.86 -14.96 13.49
N SER A 90 -4.66 -14.25 12.37
CA SER A 90 -5.75 -13.84 11.49
C SER A 90 -5.78 -14.69 10.21
N ARG A 91 -6.98 -15.08 9.78
CA ARG A 91 -7.18 -15.62 8.43
C ARG A 91 -7.11 -14.46 7.43
N LEU A 92 -6.41 -14.64 6.31
CA LEU A 92 -6.45 -13.75 5.17
C LEU A 92 -7.08 -14.47 3.97
N THR A 93 -8.12 -13.88 3.39
CA THR A 93 -8.71 -14.31 2.12
C THR A 93 -8.30 -13.30 1.05
N ALA A 94 -7.91 -13.76 -0.14
CA ALA A 94 -7.59 -12.87 -1.25
C ALA A 94 -8.78 -12.82 -2.21
N SER A 95 -9.18 -11.62 -2.63
CA SER A 95 -10.09 -11.43 -3.77
C SER A 95 -9.24 -11.28 -5.02
N SER A 96 -9.31 -12.26 -5.93
CA SER A 96 -8.69 -12.22 -7.27
C SER A 96 -9.60 -11.56 -8.29
#